data_AF-A0A3B7ME23-F1
#
_entry.id   AF-A0A3B7ME23-F1
#
_cell.length_a   1.000
_cell.length_b   1.000
_cell.length_c   1.000
_cell.angle_alpha   90.00
_cell.angle_beta   90.00
_cell.angle_gamma   90.00
#
_symmetry.space_group_name_H-M   'P 1'
#
loop_
_entity.id
_entity.type
_entity.pdbx_description
1 polymer ?
#
loop_
_entity_poly.entity_id
_entity_poly.type
_entity_poly.pdbx_seq_one_letter_code
_entity_poly.pdbx_strand_id
1 'polypeptide(L)'
;MLNRQTRLQRTSLHWLITIGSVGLCALLSFIHLPHLHLLVPDWFLIWVVVWSVKRSWGQGVLAGIALGWLQDGLVGAHPSHAVSLALVGGLTALMQKQRFVSEDFISVALITFAMAILQQTVIAIQMSVGSGFPLEDIWEHHQQVALSSAIMSSLWAPLLYAPLNHWWTWLQEQE
;
A
#
# COMPACT_ATOMS: atom_id res chain seq x y z
N MET A 1 5.92 -8.71 -37.46
CA MET A 1 6.28 -9.67 -36.37
C MET A 1 7.18 -9.06 -35.29
N LEU A 2 8.12 -8.13 -35.60
CA LEU A 2 8.95 -7.47 -34.58
C LEU A 2 8.17 -6.70 -33.49
N ASN A 3 7.02 -6.11 -33.81
CA ASN A 3 6.25 -5.30 -32.86
C ASN A 3 5.52 -6.12 -31.76
N ARG A 4 5.41 -7.44 -31.93
CA ARG A 4 4.73 -8.32 -30.95
C ARG A 4 5.71 -8.80 -29.87
N GLN A 5 6.98 -9.01 -30.23
CA GLN A 5 8.02 -9.41 -29.28
C GLN A 5 8.41 -8.28 -28.33
N THR A 6 8.54 -7.05 -28.83
CA THR A 6 8.80 -5.87 -27.98
C THR A 6 7.66 -5.64 -26.99
N ARG A 7 6.41 -5.82 -27.42
CA ARG A 7 5.23 -5.67 -26.56
C ARG A 7 5.13 -6.77 -25.49
N LEU A 8 5.44 -8.02 -25.83
CA LEU A 8 5.48 -9.13 -24.87
C LEU A 8 6.62 -8.94 -23.86
N GLN A 9 7.82 -8.59 -24.33
CA GLN A 9 8.98 -8.36 -23.47
C GLN A 9 8.75 -7.21 -22.49
N ARG A 10 8.12 -6.11 -22.93
CA ARG A 10 7.69 -5.00 -22.05
C ARG A 10 6.64 -5.46 -21.02
N THR A 11 5.65 -6.23 -21.43
CA THR A 11 4.60 -6.73 -20.52
C THR A 11 5.18 -7.66 -19.45
N SER A 12 6.11 -8.54 -19.84
CA SER A 12 6.83 -9.41 -18.91
C SER A 12 7.69 -8.61 -17.94
N LEU A 13 8.36 -7.55 -18.39
CA LEU A 13 9.16 -6.69 -17.52
C LEU A 13 8.30 -5.96 -16.48
N HIS A 14 7.13 -5.42 -16.89
CA HIS A 14 6.18 -4.79 -15.98
C HIS A 14 5.70 -5.78 -14.91
N TRP A 15 5.33 -6.99 -15.32
CA TRP A 15 4.91 -8.04 -14.39
C TRP A 15 6.03 -8.47 -13.44
N LEU A 16 7.26 -8.60 -13.95
CA LEU A 16 8.41 -9.02 -13.13
C LEU A 16 8.76 -7.95 -12.10
N ILE A 17 8.67 -6.66 -12.44
CA ILE A 17 8.86 -5.56 -11.49
C ILE A 17 7.72 -5.50 -10.47
N THR A 18 6.48 -5.70 -10.90
CA THR A 18 5.32 -5.70 -10.00
C THR A 18 5.43 -6.86 -9.01
N ILE A 19 5.68 -8.08 -9.48
CA ILE A 19 5.89 -9.26 -8.64
C ILE A 19 7.13 -9.09 -7.76
N GLY A 20 8.23 -8.57 -8.30
CA GLY A 20 9.48 -8.35 -7.58
C GLY A 20 9.33 -7.32 -6.46
N SER A 21 8.64 -6.21 -6.71
CA SER A 21 8.37 -5.19 -5.69
C SER A 21 7.40 -5.69 -4.62
N VAL A 22 6.36 -6.44 -4.98
CA VAL A 22 5.46 -7.12 -4.02
C VAL A 22 6.23 -8.15 -3.18
N GLY A 23 7.08 -8.95 -3.82
CA GLY A 23 7.93 -9.91 -3.13
C GLY A 23 8.92 -9.25 -2.18
N LEU A 24 9.50 -8.11 -2.57
CA LEU A 24 10.36 -7.31 -1.71
C LEU A 24 9.58 -6.73 -0.51
N CYS A 25 8.36 -6.23 -0.72
CA CYS A 25 7.49 -5.79 0.37
C CYS A 25 7.17 -6.95 1.34
N ALA A 26 6.90 -8.14 0.82
CA ALA A 26 6.68 -9.32 1.66
C ALA A 26 7.94 -9.70 2.46
N LEU A 27 9.13 -9.69 1.84
CA LEU A 27 10.40 -9.95 2.54
C LEU A 27 10.70 -8.90 3.62
N LEU A 28 10.46 -7.62 3.32
CA LEU A 28 10.62 -6.53 4.28
C LEU A 28 9.63 -6.64 5.45
N SER A 29 8.42 -7.16 5.20
CA SER A 29 7.44 -7.44 6.25
C SER A 29 7.90 -8.51 7.24
N PHE A 30 8.79 -9.43 6.83
CA PHE A 30 9.37 -10.44 7.74
C PHE A 30 10.47 -9.87 8.64
N ILE A 31 10.95 -8.65 8.40
CA ILE A 31 11.96 -8.00 9.24
C ILE A 31 11.27 -7.42 10.48
N HIS A 32 10.86 -8.32 11.38
CA HIS A 32 10.36 -7.93 12.69
C HIS A 32 11.53 -7.84 13.68
N LEU A 33 11.89 -6.61 14.04
CA LEU A 33 12.85 -6.35 15.12
C LEU A 33 12.09 -6.37 16.47
N PRO A 34 12.45 -7.27 17.40
CA PRO A 34 11.67 -7.51 18.63
C PRO A 34 11.57 -6.29 19.57
N HIS A 35 12.46 -5.31 19.44
CA HIS A 35 12.48 -4.09 20.25
C HIS A 35 11.80 -2.88 19.58
N LEU A 36 11.34 -3.02 18.33
CA LEU A 36 10.77 -1.93 17.52
C LEU A 36 9.40 -2.27 16.96
N HIS A 37 8.61 -3.11 17.65
CA HIS A 37 7.30 -3.55 17.18
C HIS A 37 6.37 -2.37 16.81
N LEU A 38 6.47 -1.25 17.53
CA LEU A 38 5.69 -0.04 17.26
C LEU A 38 6.17 0.75 16.04
N LEU A 39 7.41 0.58 15.58
CA LEU A 39 8.02 1.38 14.50
C LEU A 39 8.05 0.67 13.14
N VAL A 40 7.32 -0.43 12.97
CA VAL A 40 7.32 -1.17 11.70
C VAL A 40 6.37 -0.49 10.70
N PRO A 41 6.87 0.06 9.57
CA PRO A 41 6.01 0.56 8.51
C PRO A 41 5.21 -0.56 7.84
N ASP A 42 3.98 -0.22 7.43
CA ASP A 42 3.11 -1.12 6.66
C ASP A 42 3.55 -1.11 5.18
N TRP A 43 4.49 -1.97 4.83
CA TRP A 43 5.05 -2.05 3.47
C TRP A 43 3.98 -2.33 2.40
N PHE A 44 2.98 -3.15 2.72
CA PHE A 44 1.85 -3.43 1.81
C PHE A 44 0.99 -2.20 1.53
N LEU A 45 0.71 -1.40 2.56
CA LEU A 45 -0.02 -0.14 2.42
C LEU A 45 0.73 0.83 1.53
N ILE A 46 2.02 1.05 1.82
CA ILE A 46 2.86 1.97 1.04
C ILE A 46 2.85 1.57 -0.43
N TRP A 47 3.02 0.27 -0.71
CA TRP A 47 3.00 -0.24 -2.08
C TRP A 47 1.66 0.00 -2.76
N VAL A 48 0.54 -0.34 -2.10
CA VAL A 48 -0.81 -0.12 -2.64
C VAL A 48 -1.04 1.35 -2.95
N VAL A 49 -0.65 2.26 -2.06
CA VAL A 49 -0.79 3.70 -2.26
C VAL A 49 0.03 4.13 -3.47
N VAL A 50 1.35 3.89 -3.45
CA VAL A 50 2.28 4.31 -4.52
C VAL A 50 1.88 3.76 -5.88
N TRP A 51 1.44 2.50 -5.95
CA TRP A 51 1.02 1.87 -7.19
C TRP A 51 -0.35 2.38 -7.69
N SER A 52 -1.29 2.63 -6.77
CA SER A 52 -2.66 3.06 -7.12
C SER A 52 -2.76 4.54 -7.50
N VAL A 53 -1.82 5.39 -7.10
CA VAL A 53 -1.82 6.85 -7.38
C VAL A 53 -1.95 7.16 -8.87
N LYS A 54 -1.36 6.38 -9.77
CA LYS A 54 -1.42 6.59 -11.23
C LYS A 54 -2.34 5.60 -11.96
N ARG A 55 -3.22 4.91 -11.24
CA ARG A 55 -4.04 3.81 -11.76
C ARG A 55 -5.52 4.06 -11.59
N SER A 56 -6.34 3.44 -12.46
CA SER A 56 -7.78 3.56 -12.36
C SER A 56 -8.32 2.93 -11.08
N TRP A 57 -9.45 3.45 -10.60
CA TRP A 57 -10.11 2.98 -9.37
C TRP A 57 -10.22 1.45 -9.28
N GLY A 58 -10.71 0.79 -10.33
CA GLY A 58 -10.86 -0.67 -10.35
C GLY A 58 -9.53 -1.40 -10.23
N GLN A 59 -8.45 -0.87 -10.81
CA GLN A 59 -7.12 -1.46 -10.67
C GLN A 59 -6.59 -1.28 -9.24
N GLY A 60 -6.79 -0.12 -8.63
CA GLY A 60 -6.40 0.14 -7.24
C GLY A 60 -7.12 -0.77 -6.24
N VAL A 61 -8.43 -0.95 -6.39
CA VAL A 61 -9.21 -1.89 -5.57
C VAL A 61 -8.72 -3.32 -5.73
N LEU A 62 -8.52 -3.78 -6.97
CA LEU A 62 -8.04 -5.15 -7.24
C LEU A 62 -6.65 -5.40 -6.65
N ALA A 63 -5.74 -4.43 -6.74
CA ALA A 63 -4.43 -4.52 -6.13
C ALA A 63 -4.50 -4.59 -4.60
N GLY A 64 -5.37 -3.76 -4.00
CA GLY A 64 -5.63 -3.79 -2.56
C GLY A 64 -6.17 -5.14 -2.08
N ILE A 65 -7.15 -5.73 -2.79
CA ILE A 65 -7.68 -7.06 -2.47
C ILE A 65 -6.59 -8.13 -2.58
N ALA A 66 -5.86 -8.14 -3.70
CA ALA A 66 -4.82 -9.13 -3.96
C ALA A 66 -3.72 -9.09 -2.89
N LEU A 67 -3.25 -7.90 -2.53
CA LEU A 67 -2.24 -7.74 -1.48
C LEU A 67 -2.77 -7.99 -0.09
N GLY A 68 -4.01 -7.60 0.21
CA GLY A 68 -4.57 -7.91 1.52
C GLY A 68 -4.84 -9.40 1.72
N TRP A 69 -5.18 -10.17 0.67
CA TRP A 69 -5.19 -11.63 0.77
C TRP A 69 -3.80 -12.22 0.93
N LEU A 70 -2.81 -11.65 0.25
CA LEU A 70 -1.41 -12.05 0.46
C LEU A 70 -0.99 -11.82 1.91
N GLN A 71 -1.32 -10.65 2.47
CA GLN A 71 -1.02 -10.29 3.86
C GLN A 71 -1.79 -11.16 4.84
N ASP A 72 -3.08 -11.41 4.61
CA ASP A 72 -3.91 -12.32 5.41
C ASP A 72 -3.33 -13.74 5.43
N GLY A 73 -2.75 -14.20 4.32
CA GLY A 73 -2.05 -15.50 4.24
C GLY A 73 -0.72 -15.55 4.99
N LEU A 74 -0.06 -14.42 5.21
CA LEU A 74 1.25 -14.33 5.88
C LEU A 74 1.14 -14.06 7.38
N VAL A 75 0.23 -13.17 7.78
CA VAL A 75 0.12 -12.64 9.16
C VAL A 75 -1.08 -13.24 9.91
N GLY A 76 -2.12 -13.67 9.21
CA GLY A 76 -3.33 -14.23 9.78
C GLY A 76 -4.60 -13.65 9.16
N ALA A 77 -5.65 -14.46 9.03
CA ALA A 77 -6.87 -14.12 8.31
C ALA A 77 -7.86 -13.22 9.08
N HIS A 78 -7.63 -12.99 10.38
CA HIS A 78 -8.46 -12.15 11.23
C HIS A 78 -7.58 -11.18 12.00
N PRO A 79 -7.78 -9.86 11.87
CA PRO A 79 -8.73 -9.14 11.01
C PRO A 79 -8.37 -9.20 9.52
N SER A 80 -9.33 -9.00 8.61
CA SER A 80 -9.06 -9.09 7.16
C SER A 80 -8.44 -7.80 6.63
N HIS A 81 -7.18 -7.89 6.22
CA HIS A 81 -6.44 -6.81 5.60
C HIS A 81 -6.95 -6.54 4.18
N ALA A 82 -7.53 -7.54 3.50
CA ALA A 82 -8.12 -7.40 2.17
C ALA A 82 -9.15 -6.27 2.08
N VAL A 83 -10.06 -6.17 3.05
CA VAL A 83 -11.09 -5.12 3.05
C VAL A 83 -10.45 -3.74 3.23
N SER A 84 -9.50 -3.62 4.15
CA SER A 84 -8.83 -2.35 4.45
C SER A 84 -7.97 -1.86 3.29
N LEU A 85 -7.16 -2.73 2.68
CA LEU A 85 -6.29 -2.39 1.56
C LEU A 85 -7.06 -2.15 0.27
N ALA A 86 -8.19 -2.84 0.05
CA ALA A 86 -9.10 -2.55 -1.05
C ALA A 86 -9.64 -1.12 -0.99
N LEU A 87 -10.05 -0.67 0.21
CA LEU A 87 -10.51 0.70 0.43
C LEU A 87 -9.38 1.71 0.21
N VAL A 88 -8.20 1.46 0.76
CA VAL A 88 -7.02 2.31 0.58
C VAL A 88 -6.65 2.44 -0.90
N GLY A 89 -6.55 1.33 -1.63
CA GLY A 89 -6.21 1.33 -3.06
C GLY A 89 -7.26 2.03 -3.92
N GLY A 90 -8.54 1.78 -3.62
CA GLY A 90 -9.65 2.46 -4.29
C GLY A 90 -9.65 3.97 -4.04
N LEU A 91 -9.61 4.40 -2.78
CA LEU A 91 -9.60 5.83 -2.44
C LEU A 91 -8.38 6.55 -3.01
N THR A 92 -7.20 5.94 -2.93
CA THR A 92 -5.97 6.50 -3.50
C THR A 92 -6.08 6.67 -5.02
N ALA A 93 -6.65 5.70 -5.72
CA ALA A 93 -6.87 5.79 -7.16
C ALA A 93 -7.92 6.86 -7.55
N LEU A 94 -8.86 7.21 -6.66
CA LEU A 94 -9.76 8.35 -6.90
C LEU A 94 -9.02 9.69 -6.80
N MET A 95 -8.01 9.77 -5.92
CA MET A 95 -7.19 10.97 -5.76
C MET A 95 -6.29 11.25 -6.98
N GLN A 96 -6.07 10.25 -7.86
CA GLN A 96 -5.35 10.43 -9.14
C GLN A 96 -5.88 11.60 -9.97
N LYS A 97 -7.20 11.86 -9.95
CA LYS A 97 -7.81 12.92 -10.77
C LYS A 97 -7.33 14.32 -10.40
N GLN A 98 -6.74 14.50 -9.22
CA GLN A 98 -6.13 15.75 -8.79
C GLN A 98 -4.64 15.75 -9.13
N ARG A 99 -4.29 16.30 -10.31
CA ARG A 99 -2.91 16.35 -10.83
C ARG A 99 -1.89 16.91 -9.83
N PHE A 100 -2.28 17.89 -9.00
CA PHE A 100 -1.44 18.50 -7.96
C PHE A 100 -1.10 17.57 -6.78
N VAL A 101 -1.86 16.50 -6.58
CA VAL A 101 -1.71 15.60 -5.41
C VAL A 101 -0.67 14.51 -5.65
N SER A 102 -0.27 14.25 -6.90
CA SER A 102 0.65 13.16 -7.27
C SER A 102 2.05 13.60 -7.71
N GLU A 103 2.27 14.90 -7.96
CA GLU A 103 3.58 15.42 -8.42
C GLU A 103 4.51 15.77 -7.26
N ASP A 104 3.97 16.14 -6.09
CA ASP A 104 4.77 16.59 -4.95
C ASP A 104 5.09 15.49 -3.94
N PHE A 105 6.37 15.43 -3.53
CA PHE A 105 6.90 14.54 -2.50
C PHE A 105 6.07 14.58 -1.20
N ILE A 106 5.66 15.78 -0.79
CA ILE A 106 4.89 16.03 0.44
C ILE A 106 3.48 15.46 0.30
N SER A 107 2.85 15.60 -0.86
CA SER A 107 1.48 15.11 -1.10
C SER A 107 1.42 13.58 -1.01
N VAL A 108 2.40 12.87 -1.57
CA VAL A 108 2.49 11.40 -1.45
C VAL A 108 2.63 10.96 0.01
N ALA A 109 3.45 11.66 0.79
CA ALA A 109 3.61 11.41 2.22
C ALA A 109 2.29 11.63 2.99
N LEU A 110 1.58 12.71 2.70
CA LEU A 110 0.30 13.05 3.35
C LEU A 110 -0.81 12.06 3.00
N ILE A 111 -0.91 11.64 1.72
CA ILE A 111 -1.88 10.60 1.31
C ILE A 111 -1.59 9.30 2.04
N THR A 112 -0.32 8.88 2.05
CA THR A 112 0.05 7.62 2.72
C THR A 112 -0.26 7.67 4.21
N PHE A 113 0.01 8.80 4.86
CA PHE A 113 -0.34 9.02 6.25
C PHE A 113 -1.85 8.90 6.50
N ALA A 114 -2.68 9.58 5.69
CA ALA A 114 -4.13 9.53 5.80
C ALA A 114 -4.68 8.11 5.54
N MET A 115 -4.13 7.42 4.53
CA MET A 115 -4.50 6.04 4.21
C MET A 115 -4.09 5.04 5.29
N ALA A 116 -2.97 5.27 5.97
CA ALA A 116 -2.56 4.48 7.13
C ALA A 116 -3.52 4.61 8.31
N ILE A 117 -3.94 5.82 8.63
CA ILE A 117 -4.97 6.04 9.64
C ILE A 117 -6.28 5.36 9.24
N LEU A 118 -6.69 5.47 7.97
CA LEU A 118 -7.90 4.80 7.47
C LEU A 118 -7.80 3.28 7.56
N GLN A 119 -6.70 2.68 7.12
CA GLN A 119 -6.48 1.24 7.21
C GLN A 119 -6.61 0.76 8.66
N GLN A 120 -5.91 1.43 9.57
CA GLN A 120 -5.93 1.08 10.98
C GLN A 120 -7.33 1.26 11.58
N THR A 121 -8.05 2.33 11.21
CA THR A 121 -9.45 2.53 11.65
C THR A 121 -10.36 1.40 11.16
N VAL A 122 -10.22 0.96 9.91
CA VAL A 122 -11.00 -0.15 9.35
C VAL A 122 -10.68 -1.45 10.07
N ILE A 123 -9.40 -1.71 10.37
CA ILE A 123 -8.97 -2.88 11.14
C ILE A 123 -9.55 -2.84 12.57
N ALA A 124 -9.50 -1.69 13.24
CA ALA A 124 -10.10 -1.51 14.56
C ALA A 124 -11.60 -1.78 14.54
N ILE A 125 -12.32 -1.25 13.55
CA ILE A 125 -13.76 -1.51 13.37
C ILE A 125 -14.02 -3.01 13.16
N GLN A 126 -13.25 -3.67 12.32
CA GLN A 126 -13.38 -5.13 12.11
C GLN A 126 -13.16 -5.91 13.41
N MET A 127 -12.16 -5.53 14.20
CA MET A 127 -11.90 -6.13 15.51
C MET A 127 -13.05 -5.88 16.48
N SER A 128 -13.54 -4.64 16.58
CA SER A 128 -14.66 -4.27 17.46
C SER A 128 -15.95 -5.04 17.14
N VAL A 129 -16.26 -5.26 15.86
CA VAL A 129 -17.45 -5.99 15.43
C VAL A 129 -17.26 -7.52 15.56
N GLY A 130 -16.03 -8.01 15.37
CA GLY A 130 -15.75 -9.45 15.31
C GLY A 130 -15.37 -10.14 16.62
N SER A 131 -14.88 -9.39 17.63
CA SER A 131 -14.20 -9.99 18.79
C SER A 131 -14.89 -9.80 20.15
N GLY A 132 -15.88 -8.90 20.25
CA GLY A 132 -16.64 -8.69 21.50
C GLY A 132 -15.84 -8.10 22.67
N PHE A 133 -14.60 -7.66 22.44
CA PHE A 133 -13.77 -6.97 23.43
C PHE A 133 -14.25 -5.52 23.68
N PRO A 134 -13.99 -4.96 24.87
CA PRO A 134 -14.32 -3.57 25.17
C PRO A 134 -13.61 -2.60 24.20
N LEU A 135 -14.39 -1.66 23.65
CA LEU A 135 -13.95 -0.68 22.64
C LEU A 135 -12.79 0.21 23.13
N GLU A 136 -12.73 0.47 24.42
CA GLU A 136 -11.78 1.39 25.05
C GLU A 136 -10.34 0.83 25.06
N ASP A 137 -10.20 -0.45 25.44
CA ASP A 137 -8.89 -1.14 25.46
C ASP A 137 -8.33 -1.34 24.04
N ILE A 138 -9.21 -1.57 23.05
CA ILE A 138 -8.81 -1.65 21.65
C ILE A 138 -8.32 -0.28 21.17
N TRP A 139 -9.04 0.80 21.50
CA TRP A 139 -8.77 2.12 20.91
C TRP A 139 -7.48 2.78 21.41
N GLU A 140 -7.16 2.68 22.70
CA GLU A 140 -5.92 3.28 23.24
C GLU A 140 -4.66 2.64 22.65
N HIS A 141 -4.62 1.30 22.61
CA HIS A 141 -3.48 0.58 22.05
C HIS A 141 -3.37 0.81 20.53
N HIS A 142 -4.51 0.81 19.84
CA HIS A 142 -4.56 0.96 18.38
C HIS A 142 -4.18 2.36 17.91
N GLN A 143 -4.48 3.40 18.69
CA GLN A 143 -4.12 4.77 18.34
C GLN A 143 -2.59 4.99 18.32
N GLN A 144 -1.87 4.41 19.28
CA GLN A 144 -0.41 4.51 19.32
C GLN A 144 0.24 3.78 18.13
N VAL A 145 -0.23 2.57 17.84
CA VAL A 145 0.25 1.75 16.71
C VAL A 145 -0.10 2.41 15.37
N ALA A 146 -1.29 3.00 15.25
CA ALA A 146 -1.73 3.67 14.04
C ALA A 146 -0.90 4.93 13.74
N LEU A 147 -0.58 5.74 14.75
CA LEU A 147 0.23 6.93 14.57
C LEU A 147 1.67 6.58 14.18
N SER A 148 2.29 5.60 14.85
CA SER A 148 3.67 5.24 14.57
C SER A 148 3.84 4.59 13.19
N SER A 149 2.94 3.67 12.82
CA SER A 149 2.90 3.06 11.49
C SER A 149 2.59 4.09 10.40
N ALA A 150 1.69 5.04 10.64
CA ALA A 150 1.38 6.10 9.68
C ALA A 150 2.56 7.03 9.45
N ILE A 151 3.26 7.46 10.50
CA ILE A 151 4.46 8.30 10.39
C ILE A 151 5.56 7.56 9.63
N MET A 152 5.83 6.30 9.98
CA MET A 152 6.85 5.50 9.29
C MET A 152 6.47 5.27 7.82
N SER A 153 5.23 4.90 7.55
CA SER A 153 4.76 4.66 6.18
C SER A 153 4.79 5.92 5.32
N SER A 154 4.39 7.06 5.90
CA SER A 154 4.47 8.39 5.27
C SER A 154 5.91 8.79 4.92
N LEU A 155 6.88 8.45 5.76
CA LEU A 155 8.29 8.76 5.52
C LEU A 155 8.89 7.91 4.38
N TRP A 156 8.52 6.62 4.33
CA TRP A 156 9.04 5.68 3.33
C TRP A 156 8.33 5.77 1.97
N ALA A 157 7.08 6.22 1.92
CA ALA A 157 6.31 6.27 0.67
C ALA A 157 6.91 7.16 -0.42
N PRO A 158 7.36 8.40 -0.14
CA PRO A 158 7.99 9.23 -1.16
C PRO A 158 9.32 8.65 -1.66
N LEU A 159 10.07 7.99 -0.78
CA LEU A 159 11.33 7.34 -1.12
C LEU A 159 11.11 6.16 -2.09
N LEU A 160 10.02 5.40 -1.91
CA LEU A 160 9.61 4.34 -2.83
C LEU A 160 8.93 4.87 -4.09
N TYR A 161 8.23 6.00 -4.00
CA TYR A 161 7.57 6.65 -5.13
C TYR A 161 8.59 7.18 -6.15
N ALA A 162 9.68 7.79 -5.70
CA ALA A 162 10.70 8.39 -6.58
C ALA A 162 11.28 7.41 -7.64
N PRO A 163 11.81 6.22 -7.28
CA PRO A 163 12.25 5.25 -8.27
C PRO A 163 11.08 4.79 -9.13
N LEU A 164 9.96 4.34 -8.54
CA LEU A 164 8.82 3.84 -9.32
C LEU A 164 8.33 4.86 -10.37
N ASN A 165 8.25 6.14 -9.99
CA ASN A 165 7.87 7.23 -10.87
C ASN A 165 8.86 7.41 -12.04
N HIS A 166 10.17 7.40 -11.76
CA HIS A 166 11.21 7.54 -12.79
C HIS A 166 11.17 6.39 -13.82
N TRP A 167 10.87 5.17 -13.35
CA TRP A 167 10.70 4.02 -14.24
C TRP A 167 9.43 4.13 -15.10
N TRP A 168 8.32 4.59 -14.54
CA TRP A 168 7.10 4.84 -15.33
C TRP A 168 7.30 5.92 -16.38
N THR A 169 8.00 7.01 -16.06
CA THR A 169 8.29 8.07 -17.04
C THR A 169 9.21 7.56 -18.14
N TRP A 170 10.24 6.78 -17.80
CA TRP A 170 11.13 6.16 -18.80
C TRP A 170 10.37 5.23 -19.76
N LEU A 171 9.38 4.49 -19.24
CA LEU A 171 8.52 3.64 -20.06
C LEU A 171 7.60 4.44 -20.98
N GLN A 172 7.11 5.61 -20.54
CA GLN A 172 6.27 6.50 -21.34
C GLN A 172 7.05 7.28 -22.41
N GLU A 173 8.30 7.66 -22.14
CA GLU A 173 9.17 8.32 -23.13
C GLU A 173 9.61 7.40 -24.28
N GLN A 174 9.44 6.08 -24.12
CA GLN A 174 9.78 5.05 -25.10
C GLN A 174 8.56 4.53 -25.89
N GLU A 175 7.40 5.18 -25.75
CA GLU A 175 6.19 5.00 -26.59
C GLU A 175 6.08 6.11 -27.64
#